data_AF-A0A4Q3WNG6-F1
#
_entry.id   AF-A0A4Q3WNG6-F1
#
_cell.length_a   1.000
_cell.length_b   1.000
_cell.length_c   1.000
_cell.angle_alpha   90.00
_cell.angle_beta   90.00
_cell.angle_gamma   90.00
#
_symmetry.space_group_name_H-M   'P 1'
#
loop_
_entity.id
_entity.type
_entity.pdbx_description
1 polymer ?
#
loop_
_entity_poly.entity_id
_entity_poly.type
_entity_poly.pdbx_seq_one_letter_code
_entity_poly.pdbx_strand_id
1 'polypeptide(L)'
;MTPDAVATIGREAMMTLLWISAPTMLVALLVGLLIALIQALTSIQEVTLSFVPKIILVFVVLLITMPLIASQMQQFTEDLFARIVQAEPVAVPGGASE
;
A
#
# COMPACT_ATOMS: atom_id res chain seq x y z
N MET A 1 8.76 4.91 -26.87
CA MET A 1 8.30 3.89 -25.90
C MET A 1 7.86 2.67 -26.70
N THR A 2 8.58 1.55 -26.63
CA THR A 2 8.19 0.31 -27.31
C THR A 2 7.05 -0.39 -26.54
N PRO A 3 6.15 -1.13 -27.21
CA PRO A 3 5.04 -1.85 -26.55
C PRO A 3 5.50 -2.77 -25.39
N ASP A 4 6.68 -3.39 -25.53
CA ASP A 4 7.27 -4.25 -24.50
C ASP A 4 7.65 -3.50 -23.21
N ALA A 5 8.06 -2.25 -23.31
CA ALA A 5 8.38 -1.43 -22.13
C ALA A 5 7.12 -1.14 -21.29
N VAL A 6 5.98 -0.91 -21.94
CA VAL A 6 4.70 -0.67 -21.26
C VAL A 6 4.21 -1.95 -20.56
N ALA A 7 4.32 -3.10 -21.23
CA ALA A 7 3.95 -4.39 -20.64
C ALA A 7 4.81 -4.75 -19.42
N THR A 8 6.11 -4.45 -19.47
CA THR A 8 7.05 -4.70 -18.36
C THR A 8 6.73 -3.83 -17.14
N ILE A 9 6.48 -2.53 -17.36
CA ILE A 9 6.07 -1.60 -16.29
C ILE A 9 4.74 -2.03 -15.67
N GLY A 10 3.76 -2.46 -16.49
CA GLY A 10 2.49 -2.98 -15.98
C GLY A 10 2.66 -4.23 -15.12
N ARG A 11 3.56 -5.15 -15.50
CA ARG A 11 3.87 -6.35 -14.73
C ARG A 11 4.52 -6.02 -13.39
N GLU A 12 5.46 -5.10 -13.36
CA GLU A 12 6.08 -4.63 -12.11
C GLU A 12 5.09 -3.89 -11.22
N ALA A 13 4.23 -3.03 -11.79
CA ALA A 13 3.18 -2.37 -11.01
C ALA A 13 2.26 -3.40 -10.34
N MET A 14 1.85 -4.47 -11.04
CA MET A 14 1.08 -5.55 -10.44
C MET A 14 1.86 -6.32 -9.37
N MET A 15 3.14 -6.60 -9.59
CA MET A 15 3.99 -7.31 -8.63
C MET A 15 4.16 -6.47 -7.35
N THR A 16 4.45 -5.18 -7.50
CA THR A 16 4.54 -4.23 -6.39
C THR A 16 3.21 -4.17 -5.66
N LEU A 17 2.07 -4.06 -6.35
CA LEU A 17 0.75 -4.07 -5.72
C LEU A 17 0.48 -5.36 -4.92
N LEU A 18 0.99 -6.50 -5.38
CA LEU A 18 0.90 -7.78 -4.66
C LEU A 18 1.72 -7.77 -3.37
N TRP A 19 2.97 -7.27 -3.43
CA TRP A 19 3.84 -7.10 -2.25
C TRP A 19 3.31 -6.07 -1.26
N ILE A 20 2.61 -5.04 -1.74
CA ILE A 20 1.96 -4.01 -0.91
C ILE A 20 0.71 -4.56 -0.22
N SER A 21 -0.10 -5.30 -0.96
CA SER A 21 -1.36 -5.83 -0.45
C SER A 21 -1.17 -6.98 0.53
N ALA A 22 -0.12 -7.79 0.40
CA ALA A 22 0.12 -8.96 1.26
C ALA A 22 0.20 -8.62 2.78
N PRO A 23 1.09 -7.73 3.26
CA PRO A 23 1.16 -7.40 4.70
C PRO A 23 -0.07 -6.63 5.15
N THR A 24 -0.61 -5.75 4.31
CA THR A 24 -1.82 -4.96 4.60
C THR A 24 -3.04 -5.85 4.79
N MET A 25 -3.23 -6.87 3.94
CA MET A 25 -4.31 -7.85 4.04
C MET A 25 -4.18 -8.72 5.28
N LEU A 26 -2.96 -9.12 5.65
CA LEU A 26 -2.72 -9.90 6.86
C LEU A 26 -3.15 -9.12 8.12
N VAL A 27 -2.77 -7.84 8.21
CA VAL A 27 -3.18 -6.96 9.32
C VAL A 27 -4.70 -6.79 9.33
N ALA A 28 -5.30 -6.50 8.19
CA ALA A 28 -6.76 -6.35 8.07
C ALA A 28 -7.52 -7.63 8.48
N LEU A 29 -7.00 -8.80 8.10
CA LEU A 29 -7.58 -10.09 8.44
C LEU A 29 -7.50 -10.37 9.95
N LEU A 30 -6.32 -10.23 10.55
CA LEU A 30 -6.12 -10.47 11.98
C LEU A 30 -7.02 -9.59 12.83
N VAL A 31 -7.08 -8.31 12.47
CA VAL A 31 -7.98 -7.35 13.09
C VAL A 31 -9.44 -7.75 12.92
N GLY A 32 -9.87 -7.99 11.68
CA GLY A 32 -11.26 -8.28 11.37
C GLY A 32 -11.75 -9.52 12.10
N LEU A 33 -10.89 -10.53 12.19
CA LEU A 33 -11.11 -11.73 12.99
C LEU A 33 -11.24 -11.41 14.48
N LEU A 34 -10.35 -10.60 15.04
CA LEU A 34 -10.37 -10.24 16.45
C LEU A 34 -11.67 -9.49 16.82
N ILE A 35 -12.13 -8.59 15.94
CA ILE A 35 -13.42 -7.90 16.08
C ILE A 35 -14.58 -8.89 16.04
N ALA A 36 -14.60 -9.80 15.06
CA ALA A 36 -15.65 -10.80 14.91
C ALA A 36 -15.73 -11.73 16.13
N LEU A 37 -14.57 -12.10 16.70
CA LEU A 37 -14.51 -12.91 17.91
C LEU A 37 -15.06 -12.17 19.14
N ILE A 38 -14.71 -10.90 19.34
CA ILE A 38 -15.26 -10.10 20.46
C ILE A 38 -16.78 -9.95 20.33
N GLN A 39 -17.27 -9.73 19.10
CA GLN A 39 -18.70 -9.65 18.82
C GLN A 39 -19.42 -10.97 19.12
N ALA A 40 -18.82 -12.11 18.75
CA ALA A 40 -19.37 -13.43 19.00
C ALA A 40 -19.34 -13.82 20.50
N LEU A 41 -18.24 -13.58 21.19
CA LEU A 41 -18.04 -13.97 22.59
C LEU A 41 -18.97 -13.21 23.55
N THR A 42 -19.26 -11.95 23.25
CA THR A 42 -20.04 -11.10 24.18
C THR A 42 -21.55 -11.22 23.95
N SER A 43 -22.00 -11.93 22.91
CA SER A 43 -23.43 -12.07 22.54
C SER A 43 -24.21 -10.73 22.40
N ILE A 44 -23.54 -9.59 22.30
CA ILE A 44 -24.17 -8.26 22.20
C ILE A 44 -24.65 -8.05 20.76
N GLN A 45 -25.91 -8.36 20.48
CA GLN A 45 -26.58 -8.10 19.19
C GLN A 45 -27.40 -6.79 19.18
N GLU A 46 -27.32 -6.00 20.25
CA GLU A 46 -27.95 -4.68 20.31
C GLU A 46 -27.18 -3.68 19.43
N VAL A 47 -27.86 -3.18 18.40
CA VAL A 47 -27.28 -2.37 17.31
C VAL A 47 -26.63 -1.08 17.83
N THR A 48 -27.14 -0.50 18.91
CA THR A 48 -26.63 0.77 19.48
C THR A 48 -25.40 0.58 20.36
N LEU A 49 -25.35 -0.47 21.18
CA LEU A 49 -24.24 -0.72 22.12
C LEU A 49 -23.02 -1.34 21.41
N SER A 50 -23.26 -2.13 20.35
CA SER A 50 -22.20 -2.69 19.51
C SER A 50 -21.53 -1.65 18.58
N PHE A 51 -22.15 -0.49 18.38
CA PHE A 51 -21.67 0.52 17.42
C PHE A 51 -20.41 1.26 17.92
N VAL A 52 -20.39 1.68 19.18
CA VAL A 52 -19.30 2.49 19.74
C VAL A 52 -17.97 1.71 19.81
N PRO A 53 -17.92 0.49 20.39
CA PRO A 53 -16.68 -0.29 20.40
C PRO A 53 -16.19 -0.62 18.99
N LYS A 54 -17.11 -0.84 18.04
CA LYS A 54 -16.77 -1.12 16.63
C LYS A 54 -16.10 0.06 15.95
N ILE A 55 -16.58 1.29 16.17
CA ILE A 55 -15.92 2.50 15.62
C ILE A 55 -14.52 2.66 16.18
N ILE A 56 -14.34 2.53 17.50
CA ILE A 56 -13.03 2.69 18.14
C ILE A 56 -12.04 1.66 17.56
N LEU A 57 -12.47 0.40 17.43
CA LEU A 57 -11.64 -0.65 16.86
C LEU A 57 -11.28 -0.36 15.40
N VAL A 58 -12.23 0.01 14.54
CA VAL A 58 -11.95 0.40 13.14
C VAL A 58 -10.98 1.58 13.08
N PHE A 59 -11.11 2.54 13.99
CA PHE A 59 -10.22 3.70 14.05
C PHE A 59 -8.78 3.30 14.40
N VAL A 60 -8.59 2.45 15.42
CA VAL A 60 -7.28 1.92 15.81
C VAL A 60 -6.63 1.18 14.65
N VAL A 61 -7.41 0.40 13.92
CA VAL A 61 -6.96 -0.40 12.78
C VAL A 61 -6.51 0.50 11.64
N LEU A 62 -7.30 1.53 11.34
CA LEU A 62 -6.95 2.51 10.34
C LEU A 62 -5.62 3.21 10.70
N LEU A 63 -5.43 3.57 11.97
CA LEU A 63 -4.15 4.15 12.45
C LEU A 63 -2.96 3.20 12.30
N ILE A 64 -3.14 1.91 12.58
CA ILE A 64 -2.07 0.90 12.43
C ILE A 64 -1.77 0.65 10.94
N THR A 65 -2.80 0.65 10.09
CA THR A 65 -2.67 0.33 8.66
C THR A 65 -2.13 1.52 7.86
N MET A 66 -2.35 2.75 8.33
CA MET A 66 -1.88 3.99 7.71
C MET A 66 -0.37 4.00 7.38
N PRO A 67 0.56 3.73 8.32
CA PRO A 67 2.00 3.75 8.01
C PRO A 67 2.41 2.64 7.02
N LEU A 68 1.76 1.47 7.07
CA LEU A 68 2.04 0.40 6.11
C LEU A 68 1.72 0.87 4.69
N ILE A 69 0.53 1.42 4.46
CA ILE A 69 0.13 1.91 3.13
C ILE A 69 1.04 3.05 2.67
N ALA A 70 1.39 3.98 3.58
CA ALA A 70 2.25 5.11 3.26
C ALA A 70 3.67 4.71 2.83
N SER A 71 4.31 3.81 3.58
CA SER A 71 5.67 3.32 3.25
C SER A 71 5.75 2.67 1.87
N GLN A 72 4.71 1.94 1.51
CA GLN A 72 4.61 1.22 0.26
C GLN A 72 4.33 2.14 -0.95
N MET A 73 3.45 3.13 -0.78
CA MET A 73 3.25 4.16 -1.80
C MET A 73 4.52 4.97 -2.05
N GLN A 74 5.29 5.24 -0.99
CA GLN A 74 6.55 5.95 -1.11
C GLN A 74 7.57 5.18 -1.93
N GLN A 75 7.80 3.89 -1.63
CA GLN A 75 8.70 3.03 -2.42
C GLN A 75 8.30 2.96 -3.90
N PHE A 76 7.01 2.76 -4.19
CA PHE A 76 6.55 2.72 -5.58
C PHE A 76 6.80 4.04 -6.31
N THR A 77 6.60 5.17 -5.62
CA THR A 77 6.84 6.50 -6.19
C THR A 77 8.33 6.71 -6.46
N GLU A 78 9.20 6.37 -5.53
CA GLU A 78 10.66 6.44 -5.69
C GLU A 78 11.15 5.58 -6.86
N ASP A 79 10.65 4.35 -7.00
CA ASP A 79 10.96 3.46 -8.11
C ASP A 79 10.52 4.04 -9.46
N LEU A 80 9.34 4.66 -9.52
CA LEU A 80 8.87 5.33 -10.73
C LEU A 80 9.75 6.53 -11.10
N PHE A 81 10.08 7.39 -10.14
CA PHE A 81 10.95 8.55 -10.38
C PHE A 81 12.36 8.13 -10.80
N ALA A 82 12.93 7.09 -10.19
CA ALA A 82 14.25 6.56 -10.59
C ALA A 82 14.27 6.08 -12.05
N ARG A 83 13.18 5.44 -12.51
CA ARG A 83 13.03 5.00 -13.91
C ARG A 83 12.88 6.18 -14.87
N ILE A 84 12.20 7.25 -14.45
CA ILE A 84 12.07 8.47 -15.26
C ILE A 84 13.43 9.16 -15.40
N VAL A 85 14.18 9.30 -14.31
CA VAL A 85 15.52 9.92 -14.33
C VAL A 85 16.51 9.13 -15.19
N GLN A 86 16.49 7.79 -15.15
CA GLN A 86 17.33 6.96 -16.04
C GLN A 86 16.94 7.03 -17.51
N ALA A 87 15.70 7.43 -17.83
CA ALA A 87 15.23 7.56 -19.20
C ALA A 87 15.70 8.87 -19.88
N GLU A 88 16.13 9.87 -19.11
CA GLU A 88 16.88 11.01 -19.62
C GLU A 88 18.38 10.66 -19.59
N PRO A 89 19.03 10.35 -20.73
CA PRO A 89 20.47 10.38 -20.75
C PRO A 89 20.85 11.82 -20.43
N VAL A 90 21.45 12.05 -19.26
CA VAL A 90 22.12 13.31 -18.95
C VAL A 90 23.20 13.51 -20.01
N ALA A 91 22.83 14.12 -21.12
CA ALA A 91 23.75 14.71 -22.07
C ALA A 91 24.35 15.89 -21.31
N VAL A 92 25.44 15.64 -20.59
CA VAL A 92 26.31 16.67 -20.05
C VAL A 92 26.69 17.57 -21.24
N PRO A 93 26.17 18.80 -21.36
CA PRO A 93 26.61 19.72 -22.39
C PRO A 93 27.89 20.35 -21.86
N GLY A 94 29.02 19.71 -22.13
CA GLY A 94 30.29 20.12 -21.53
C GLY A 94 31.45 19.20 -21.85
N GLY A 95 31.68 18.94 -23.14
CA GLY A 95 32.89 18.31 -23.65
C GLY A 95 33.27 18.91 -25.01
N ALA A 96 33.15 20.23 -25.16
CA ALA A 96 33.73 20.97 -26.27
C ALA A 96 35.04 21.60 -25.79
N SER A 97 36.14 20.85 -25.87
CA SER A 97 37.51 21.32 -26.12
C SER A 97 38.50 20.22 -25.74
N GLU A 98 38.86 19.37 -26.71
CA GLU A 98 40.24 18.93 -27.03
C GLU A 98 40.21 17.99 -28.24
#